data_AF-A0A3D5CLL2-F1
#
_entry.id   AF-A0A3D5CLL2-F1
#
_cell.length_a   1.000
_cell.length_b   1.000
_cell.length_c   1.000
_cell.angle_alpha   90.00
_cell.angle_beta   90.00
_cell.angle_gamma   90.00
#
_symmetry.space_group_name_H-M   'P 1'
#
loop_
_entity.id
_entity.type
_entity.pdbx_description
1 polymer ?
#
loop_
_entity_poly.entity_id
_entity_poly.type
_entity_poly.pdbx_seq_one_letter_code
_entity_poly.pdbx_strand_id
1 'polypeptide(L)'
;KIKVAMSPHAVDIVRGILCTNHTFLKREVDEKELWKIYRAEYGEERFIRLIRDKKGLYKFPDPKFVVGSNFCDIGFDLDQDNNRLIALSASDNLMKGAAGSAIQNMNVMSGFDEMEGIMYSPLTPV
;
A
#
# COMPACT_ATOMS: atom_id res chain seq x y z
N LYS A 1 23.33 5.99 -4.66
CA LYS A 1 22.92 4.64 -4.20
C LYS A 1 22.09 4.81 -2.93
N ILE A 2 20.86 4.29 -2.88
CA ILE A 2 20.00 4.37 -1.69
C ILE A 2 20.38 3.21 -0.74
N LYS A 3 20.49 3.47 0.57
CA LYS A 3 20.73 2.43 1.58
C LYS A 3 19.39 2.04 2.21
N VAL A 4 19.09 0.75 2.24
CA VAL A 4 17.85 0.20 2.81
C VAL A 4 18.22 -0.94 3.75
N ALA A 5 17.54 -1.01 4.89
CA ALA A 5 17.59 -2.14 5.81
C ALA A 5 16.17 -2.65 6.02
N MET A 6 16.02 -3.96 6.19
CA MET A 6 14.71 -4.62 6.32
C MET A 6 14.74 -5.57 7.52
N SER A 7 13.69 -5.48 8.34
CA SER A 7 13.46 -6.39 9.47
C SER A 7 12.04 -6.97 9.35
N PRO A 8 11.89 -8.26 8.98
CA PRO A 8 10.60 -8.91 8.91
C PRO A 8 10.11 -9.34 10.29
N HIS A 9 8.81 -9.25 10.53
CA HIS A 9 8.15 -9.75 11.73
C HIS A 9 6.95 -10.60 11.31
N ALA A 10 6.92 -11.86 11.76
CA ALA A 10 5.75 -12.70 11.61
C ALA A 10 4.83 -12.50 12.81
N VAL A 11 3.52 -12.43 12.55
CA VAL A 11 2.47 -12.38 13.57
C VAL A 11 1.49 -13.52 13.32
N ASP A 12 0.63 -13.81 14.28
CA ASP A 12 -0.35 -14.92 14.20
C ASP A 12 -1.55 -14.57 13.32
N ILE A 13 -1.29 -14.30 12.03
CA ILE A 13 -2.28 -14.12 10.97
C ILE A 13 -1.88 -14.94 9.75
N VAL A 14 -2.85 -15.53 9.06
CA VAL A 14 -2.59 -16.39 7.90
C VAL A 14 -2.25 -15.58 6.65
N ARG A 15 -2.87 -14.41 6.49
CA ARG A 15 -2.71 -13.54 5.32
C ARG A 15 -2.56 -12.08 5.73
N GLY A 16 -1.79 -11.35 4.93
CA GLY A 16 -1.58 -9.92 5.06
C GLY A 16 -0.12 -9.56 5.35
N ILE A 17 0.33 -8.47 4.74
CA ILE A 17 1.60 -7.80 5.03
C ILE A 17 1.29 -6.34 5.33
N LEU A 18 1.79 -5.84 6.45
CA LEU A 18 1.93 -4.41 6.72
C LEU A 18 3.40 -4.05 6.59
N CYS A 19 3.73 -3.10 5.70
CA CYS A 19 5.06 -2.55 5.58
C CYS A 19 5.10 -1.14 6.17
N THR A 20 6.07 -0.90 7.06
CA THR A 20 6.31 0.41 7.69
C THR A 20 7.71 0.87 7.35
N ASN A 21 7.81 1.88 6.48
CA ASN A 21 9.07 2.41 5.99
C ASN A 21 9.36 3.76 6.66
N HIS A 22 10.47 3.83 7.38
CA HIS A 22 10.94 5.07 8.00
C HIS A 22 11.97 5.76 7.11
N THR A 23 11.76 7.03 6.80
CA THR A 23 12.74 7.88 6.10
C THR A 23 12.74 9.28 6.70
N PHE A 24 13.86 9.99 6.53
CA PHE A 24 13.99 11.39 6.94
C PHE A 24 13.93 12.31 5.72
N LEU A 25 13.23 13.42 5.85
CA LEU A 25 13.06 14.35 4.74
C LEU A 25 14.32 15.22 4.59
N LYS A 26 14.67 15.55 3.35
CA LYS A 26 15.82 16.43 3.05
C LYS A 26 15.51 17.92 3.23
N ARG A 27 14.23 18.24 3.35
CA ARG A 27 13.67 19.57 3.57
C ARG A 27 12.32 19.42 4.23
N GLU A 28 11.78 20.51 4.74
CA GLU A 28 10.40 20.55 5.18
C GLU A 28 9.45 20.28 4.01
N VAL A 29 8.48 19.39 4.26
CA VAL A 29 7.42 18.98 3.34
C VAL A 29 6.15 18.91 4.17
N ASP A 30 5.05 19.48 3.67
CA ASP A 30 3.76 19.36 4.34
C ASP A 30 2.96 18.14 3.83
N GLU A 31 1.90 17.78 4.55
CA GLU A 31 1.04 16.64 4.18
C GLU A 31 0.41 16.82 2.78
N LYS A 32 0.11 18.07 2.39
CA LYS A 32 -0.53 18.38 1.11
C LYS A 32 0.42 18.09 -0.05
N GLU A 33 1.69 18.43 0.10
CA GLU A 33 2.74 18.15 -0.87
C GLU A 33 2.98 16.64 -0.99
N LEU A 34 3.06 15.91 0.13
CA LEU A 34 3.19 14.44 0.10
C LEU A 34 2.03 13.79 -0.65
N TRP A 35 0.78 14.20 -0.38
CA TRP A 35 -0.37 13.67 -1.12
C TRP A 35 -0.34 13.99 -2.60
N LYS A 36 0.22 15.14 -3.01
CA LYS A 36 0.42 15.44 -4.44
C LYS A 36 1.41 14.46 -5.07
N ILE A 37 2.50 14.14 -4.38
CA ILE A 37 3.50 13.18 -4.87
C ILE A 37 2.86 11.79 -5.04
N TYR A 38 2.16 11.29 -4.02
CA TYR A 38 1.49 9.99 -4.09
C TYR A 38 0.44 9.91 -5.20
N ARG A 39 -0.35 10.98 -5.42
CA ARG A 39 -1.34 11.03 -6.51
C ARG A 39 -0.71 11.16 -7.88
N ALA A 40 0.40 11.88 -8.00
CA ALA A 40 1.11 11.99 -9.26
C ALA A 40 1.65 10.62 -9.71
N GLU A 41 2.09 9.80 -8.75
CA GLU A 41 2.60 8.45 -9.04
C GLU A 41 1.49 7.42 -9.22
N TYR A 42 0.50 7.38 -8.32
CA TYR A 42 -0.46 6.29 -8.22
C TYR A 42 -1.91 6.69 -8.51
N GLY A 43 -2.17 7.93 -8.93
CA GLY A 43 -3.54 8.45 -9.08
C GLY A 43 -4.41 7.69 -10.08
N GLU A 44 -3.78 7.10 -11.10
CA GLU A 44 -4.44 6.31 -12.15
C GLU A 44 -4.27 4.79 -11.94
N GLU A 45 -3.56 4.38 -10.88
CA GLU A 45 -3.22 2.98 -10.63
C GLU A 45 -4.39 2.23 -10.01
N ARG A 46 -4.96 1.28 -10.77
CA ARG A 46 -6.26 0.67 -10.46
C ARG A 46 -6.24 -0.22 -9.21
N PHE A 47 -5.08 -0.82 -8.89
CA PHE A 47 -4.90 -1.65 -7.70
C PHE A 47 -4.31 -0.91 -6.50
N ILE A 48 -4.02 0.39 -6.62
CA ILE A 48 -3.49 1.18 -5.52
C ILE A 48 -4.61 2.02 -4.90
N ARG A 49 -4.79 1.92 -3.58
CA ARG A 49 -5.75 2.76 -2.86
C ARG A 49 -4.99 3.70 -1.92
N LEU A 50 -5.20 5.00 -2.11
CA LEU A 50 -4.64 6.02 -1.24
C LEU A 50 -5.51 6.15 0.02
N ILE A 51 -5.04 5.58 1.13
CA ILE A 51 -5.75 5.59 2.40
C ILE A 51 -5.51 6.92 3.11
N ARG A 52 -6.58 7.70 3.19
CA ARG A 52 -6.59 8.99 3.88
C ARG A 52 -7.88 9.16 4.64
N ASP A 53 -7.89 8.82 5.92
CA ASP A 53 -8.96 9.21 6.81
C ASP A 53 -8.40 9.89 8.06
N LYS A 54 -8.74 11.17 8.24
CA LYS A 54 -8.33 11.95 9.42
C LYS A 54 -9.25 11.71 10.62
N LYS A 55 -10.48 11.24 10.39
CA LYS A 55 -11.55 11.24 11.40
C LYS A 55 -12.16 9.86 11.64
N GLY A 56 -12.09 8.95 10.68
CA GLY A 56 -12.60 7.59 10.81
C GLY A 56 -11.73 6.70 11.69
N LEU A 57 -12.26 5.50 11.91
CA LEU A 57 -11.63 4.45 12.72
C LEU A 57 -10.42 3.83 12.00
N TYR A 58 -10.43 3.81 10.66
CA TYR A 58 -9.41 3.18 9.82
C TYR A 58 -8.60 4.24 9.09
N LYS A 59 -7.62 4.82 9.81
CA LYS A 59 -6.86 5.99 9.34
C LYS A 59 -5.68 5.64 8.43
N PHE A 60 -5.18 4.41 8.54
CA PHE A 60 -3.96 3.94 7.90
C PHE A 60 -4.21 2.61 7.18
N PRO A 61 -3.35 2.23 6.23
CA PRO A 61 -3.37 0.90 5.63
C PRO A 61 -3.37 -0.19 6.71
N ASP A 62 -4.33 -1.11 6.63
CA ASP A 62 -4.45 -2.26 7.52
C ASP A 62 -4.66 -3.51 6.66
N PRO A 63 -3.79 -4.54 6.78
CA PRO A 63 -3.84 -5.75 5.97
C PRO A 63 -5.20 -6.46 6.01
N LYS A 64 -5.97 -6.30 7.10
CA LYS A 64 -7.31 -6.90 7.22
C LYS A 64 -8.26 -6.45 6.11
N PHE A 65 -8.14 -5.21 5.62
CA PHE A 65 -9.03 -4.65 4.59
C PHE A 65 -8.60 -4.94 3.16
N VAL A 66 -7.55 -5.75 2.96
CA VAL A 66 -7.05 -6.14 1.64
C VAL A 66 -6.97 -7.66 1.47
N VAL A 67 -7.25 -8.45 2.52
CA VAL A 67 -7.25 -9.92 2.46
C VAL A 67 -8.17 -10.41 1.34
N GLY A 68 -7.65 -11.33 0.52
CA GLY A 68 -8.36 -11.93 -0.60
C GLY A 68 -8.43 -11.05 -1.86
N SER A 69 -7.89 -9.83 -1.83
CA SER A 69 -7.93 -8.90 -2.96
C SER A 69 -6.55 -8.66 -3.55
N ASN A 70 -6.51 -8.13 -4.77
CA ASN A 70 -5.27 -7.67 -5.40
C ASN A 70 -4.96 -6.17 -5.10
N PHE A 71 -5.67 -5.54 -4.16
CA PHE A 71 -5.40 -4.16 -3.76
C PHE A 71 -4.14 -4.04 -2.91
N CYS A 72 -3.44 -2.92 -3.06
CA CYS A 72 -2.43 -2.43 -2.13
C CYS A 72 -2.89 -1.07 -1.58
N ASP A 73 -3.09 -1.02 -0.28
CA ASP A 73 -3.42 0.20 0.43
C ASP A 73 -2.14 0.91 0.78
N ILE A 74 -2.01 2.19 0.43
CA ILE A 74 -0.85 2.99 0.77
C ILE A 74 -1.27 4.27 1.47
N GLY A 75 -0.44 4.69 2.42
CA GLY A 75 -0.64 5.90 3.18
C GLY A 75 0.66 6.31 3.86
N PHE A 76 0.60 7.35 4.66
CA PHE A 76 1.76 7.80 5.41
C PHE A 76 1.35 8.56 6.66
N ASP A 77 2.28 8.64 7.61
CA ASP A 77 2.25 9.59 8.71
C ASP A 77 3.48 10.50 8.64
N LEU A 78 3.30 11.76 9.01
CA LEU A 78 4.35 12.77 8.96
C LEU A 78 4.63 13.29 10.37
N ASP A 79 5.77 12.88 10.91
CA ASP A 79 6.31 13.30 12.19
C ASP A 79 7.18 14.53 11.97
N GLN A 80 6.56 15.72 12.04
CA GLN A 80 7.21 17.00 11.76
C GLN A 80 8.31 17.32 12.79
N ASP A 81 8.10 16.95 14.06
CA ASP A 81 9.05 17.21 15.14
C ASP A 81 10.39 16.50 14.91
N ASN A 82 10.35 15.30 14.33
CA ASN A 82 11.54 14.50 14.01
C ASN A 82 11.93 14.57 12.52
N ASN A 83 11.25 15.39 11.72
CA ASN A 83 11.43 15.49 10.27
C ASN A 83 11.41 14.11 9.57
N ARG A 84 10.49 13.24 10.01
CA ARG A 84 10.42 11.82 9.65
C ARG A 84 9.11 11.51 8.95
N LEU A 85 9.23 10.85 7.80
CA LEU A 85 8.11 10.27 7.06
C LEU A 85 8.02 8.77 7.38
N ILE A 86 6.82 8.34 7.75
CA ILE A 86 6.48 6.94 7.97
C ILE A 86 5.56 6.54 6.82
N ALA A 87 6.10 5.91 5.78
CA ALA A 87 5.31 5.41 4.66
C ALA A 87 4.79 4.02 4.98
N LEU A 88 3.48 3.81 4.80
CA LEU A 88 2.77 2.60 5.16
C LEU A 88 2.21 1.95 3.89
N SER A 89 2.27 0.62 3.81
CA SER A 89 1.50 -0.15 2.84
C SER A 89 0.92 -1.41 3.43
N ALA A 90 -0.27 -1.79 2.95
CA ALA A 90 -0.93 -3.04 3.31
C ALA A 90 -1.36 -3.81 2.07
N SER A 91 -1.08 -5.11 2.04
CA SER A 91 -1.42 -6.00 0.93
C SER A 91 -1.67 -7.43 1.42
N ASP A 92 -2.47 -8.21 0.70
CA ASP A 92 -2.50 -9.67 0.88
C ASP A 92 -1.24 -10.30 0.25
N ASN A 93 -0.49 -11.08 1.03
CA ASN A 93 0.78 -11.69 0.63
C ASN A 93 0.66 -12.79 -0.44
N LEU A 94 -0.51 -13.42 -0.55
CA LEU A 94 -0.77 -14.47 -1.54
C LEU A 94 -1.42 -13.90 -2.81
N MET A 95 -2.18 -12.82 -2.69
CA MET A 95 -2.76 -12.10 -3.83
C MET A 95 -1.78 -11.05 -4.36
N LYS A 96 -1.92 -9.78 -3.95
CA LYS A 96 -1.07 -8.69 -4.44
C LYS A 96 0.42 -8.93 -4.20
N GLY A 97 0.78 -9.65 -3.14
CA GLY A 97 2.16 -10.05 -2.85
C GLY A 97 2.71 -11.21 -3.70
N ALA A 98 1.85 -11.96 -4.41
CA ALA A 98 2.27 -13.12 -5.21
C ALA A 98 1.38 -13.36 -6.43
N ALA A 99 0.38 -14.25 -6.34
CA ALA A 99 -0.35 -14.77 -7.50
C ALA A 99 -1.18 -13.71 -8.21
N GLY A 100 -1.77 -12.78 -7.47
CA GLY A 100 -2.53 -11.67 -8.04
C GLY A 100 -1.66 -10.75 -8.90
N SER A 101 -0.46 -10.41 -8.43
CA SER A 101 0.53 -9.67 -9.23
C SER A 101 1.02 -10.47 -10.45
N ALA A 102 1.14 -11.79 -10.35
CA ALA A 102 1.50 -12.63 -11.49
C ALA A 102 0.43 -12.61 -12.59
N ILE A 103 -0.85 -12.70 -12.23
CA ILE A 103 -1.97 -12.57 -13.17
C ILE A 103 -2.06 -11.15 -13.72
N GLN A 104 -1.86 -10.12 -12.88
CA GLN A 104 -1.80 -8.73 -13.32
C GLN A 104 -0.74 -8.54 -14.43
N ASN A 105 0.48 -9.05 -14.21
CA ASN A 105 1.55 -9.02 -15.21
C ASN A 105 1.17 -9.79 -16.48
N MET A 106 0.59 -10.99 -16.34
CA MET A 106 0.13 -11.80 -17.48
C MET A 106 -0.92 -11.07 -18.31
N ASN A 107 -1.88 -10.39 -17.66
CA ASN A 107 -2.91 -9.62 -18.33
C ASN A 107 -2.28 -8.53 -19.19
N VAL A 108 -1.38 -7.72 -18.60
CA VAL A 108 -0.66 -6.66 -19.33
C VAL A 108 0.16 -7.23 -20.49
N MET A 109 0.92 -8.31 -20.26
CA MET A 109 1.74 -8.96 -21.28
C MET A 109 0.92 -9.52 -22.45
N SER A 110 -0.31 -9.96 -22.17
CA SER A 110 -1.20 -10.59 -23.15
C SER A 110 -2.18 -9.60 -23.80
N GLY A 111 -2.14 -8.33 -23.40
CA GLY A 111 -3.04 -7.29 -23.90
C GLY A 111 -4.47 -7.36 -23.35
N PHE A 112 -4.68 -8.08 -22.24
CA PHE A 112 -5.94 -8.08 -21.51
C PHE A 112 -6.06 -6.84 -20.60
N ASP A 113 -7.28 -6.59 -20.11
CA ASP A 113 -7.48 -5.63 -19.03
C ASP A 113 -6.66 -6.05 -17.81
N GLU A 114 -5.90 -5.12 -17.23
CA GLU A 114 -5.00 -5.43 -16.13
C GLU A 114 -5.73 -6.09 -14.94
N MET A 115 -7.01 -5.74 -14.71
CA MET A 115 -7.78 -6.26 -13.59
C MET A 115 -8.58 -7.53 -13.93
N GLU A 116 -8.50 -8.03 -15.16
CA GLU A 116 -9.25 -9.19 -15.63
C GLU A 116 -9.00 -10.41 -14.73
N GLY A 117 -10.08 -11.02 -14.22
CA GLY A 117 -10.00 -12.20 -13.35
C GLY A 117 -9.44 -11.99 -11.94
N ILE A 118 -9.12 -10.74 -11.54
CA ILE A 118 -8.54 -10.43 -10.22
C ILE A 118 -9.24 -9.26 -9.50
N MET A 119 -10.43 -8.90 -9.96
CA MET A 119 -11.32 -7.90 -9.34
C MET A 119 -12.18 -8.46 -8.21
N TYR A 120 -11.52 -8.90 -7.14
CA TYR A 120 -12.22 -9.36 -5.94
C TYR A 120 -12.25 -8.26 -4.88
N SER A 121 -13.45 -7.93 -4.40
CA SER A 121 -13.61 -7.07 -3.24
C SER A 121 -13.04 -7.76 -2.00
N PRO A 122 -12.24 -7.06 -1.17
CA PRO A 122 -11.81 -7.60 0.12
C PRO A 122 -13.01 -7.98 0.99
N LEU A 123 -12.86 -9.03 1.80
CA LEU A 123 -13.90 -9.48 2.72
C LEU A 123 -13.93 -8.62 3.99
N THR A 124 -15.12 -8.18 4.42
CA THR A 124 -15.32 -7.48 5.69
C THR A 124 -16.70 -7.82 6.28
N PRO A 125 -16.83 -8.10 7.60
CA PRO A 125 -15.72 -8.28 8.55
C PRO A 125 -14.92 -9.56 8.25
N VAL A 126 -13.65 -9.56 8.64
CA VAL A 126 -12.73 -10.71 8.63
C VAL A 126 -12.57 -11.29 10.02
#